data_AF-A0A1A8H7Q5-F1
#
_entry.id   AF-A0A1A8H7Q5-F1
#
_cell.length_a   1.000
_cell.length_b   1.000
_cell.length_c   1.000
_cell.angle_alpha   90.00
_cell.angle_beta   90.00
_cell.angle_gamma   90.00
#
_symmetry.space_group_name_H-M   'P 1'
#
loop_
_entity.id
_entity.type
_entity.pdbx_description
1 polymer ?
#
loop_
_entity_poly.entity_id
_entity_poly.type
_entity_poly.pdbx_seq_one_letter_code
_entity_poly.pdbx_strand_id
1 'polypeptide(L)'
;FAGKAYFDAVSKIGENAIVSPASRELGVVLMEIAEVHRKVYNELEENLKRFHEEIIVELEKKTEMDVKYMTATFKRYQTEHKLKQDS
;
A
#
# COMPACT_ATOMS: atom_id res chain seq x y z
N PHE A 1 6.14 10.44 2.62
CA PHE A 1 6.67 11.77 3.04
C PHE A 1 7.62 12.40 2.02
N ALA A 2 8.70 11.73 1.58
CA ALA A 2 9.67 12.34 0.65
C ALA A 2 9.09 12.75 -0.72
N GLY A 3 8.24 11.90 -1.33
CA GLY A 3 7.61 12.21 -2.63
C GLY A 3 6.71 13.44 -2.59
N LYS A 4 5.84 13.53 -1.58
CA LYS A 4 4.99 14.71 -1.34
C LYS A 4 5.79 15.98 -1.12
N ALA A 5 6.80 15.93 -0.24
CA ALA A 5 7.66 17.08 0.00
C ALA A 5 8.36 17.56 -1.28
N TYR A 6 8.77 16.64 -2.16
CA TYR A 6 9.41 16.99 -3.43
C TYR A 6 8.45 17.73 -4.37
N PHE A 7 7.27 17.19 -4.69
CA PHE A 7 6.38 17.85 -5.64
C PHE A 7 5.76 19.13 -5.07
N ASP A 8 5.56 19.23 -3.75
CA ASP A 8 5.13 20.46 -3.09
C ASP A 8 6.21 21.55 -3.24
N ALA A 9 7.49 21.20 -3.07
CA ALA A 9 8.59 22.13 -3.27
C ALA A 9 8.74 22.55 -4.75
N VAL A 10 8.58 21.62 -5.70
CA VAL A 10 8.61 21.91 -7.14
C VAL A 10 7.46 22.86 -7.53
N SER A 11 6.25 22.61 -7.04
CA SER A 11 5.10 23.51 -7.22
C SER A 11 5.42 24.91 -6.71
N LYS A 12 6.06 25.01 -5.55
CA LYS A 12 6.43 26.31 -4.97
C LYS A 12 7.44 27.09 -5.79
N ILE A 13 8.42 26.40 -6.39
CA ILE A 13 9.36 27.02 -7.32
C ILE A 13 8.61 27.49 -8.59
N GLY A 14 7.67 26.70 -9.10
CA GLY A 14 6.82 27.05 -10.23
C GLY A 14 6.00 28.33 -9.99
N GLU A 15 5.35 28.45 -8.82
CA GLU A 15 4.62 29.65 -8.39
C GLU A 15 5.51 30.90 -8.36
N ASN A 16 6.76 30.76 -7.94
CA ASN A 16 7.70 31.88 -7.91
C ASN A 16 8.21 32.24 -9.32
N ALA A 17 8.34 31.27 -10.22
CA ALA A 17 8.82 31.49 -11.58
C ALA A 17 7.75 32.12 -12.49
N ILE A 18 6.46 31.81 -12.27
CA ILE A 18 5.36 32.24 -13.15
C ILE A 18 5.10 33.75 -13.10
N VAL A 19 5.42 34.39 -11.97
CA VAL A 19 5.23 35.84 -11.77
C VAL A 19 6.26 36.70 -12.52
N SER A 20 7.39 36.12 -12.92
CA SER A 20 8.44 36.81 -13.69
C SER A 20 8.20 36.65 -15.19
N PRO A 21 8.17 37.74 -15.98
CA PRO A 21 8.00 37.65 -17.43
C PRO A 21 9.07 36.80 -18.14
N ALA A 22 10.31 36.80 -17.63
CA ALA A 22 11.43 36.07 -18.23
C ALA A 22 11.40 34.56 -17.95
N SER A 23 10.65 34.12 -16.94
CA SER A 23 10.61 32.71 -16.50
C SER A 23 9.20 32.13 -16.46
N ARG A 24 8.20 32.84 -17.01
CA ARG A 24 6.79 32.47 -16.89
C ARG A 24 6.50 31.06 -17.39
N GLU A 25 6.97 30.74 -18.60
CA GLU A 25 6.73 29.43 -19.22
C GLU A 25 7.38 28.30 -18.42
N LEU A 26 8.57 28.53 -17.86
CA LEU A 26 9.21 27.57 -16.96
C LEU A 26 8.38 27.34 -15.70
N GLY A 27 7.76 28.39 -15.15
CA GLY A 27 6.83 28.28 -14.02
C GLY A 27 5.65 27.37 -14.32
N VAL A 28 5.05 27.49 -15.51
CA VAL A 28 3.95 26.62 -15.97
C VAL A 28 4.41 25.17 -16.01
N VAL A 29 5.55 24.88 -16.66
CA VAL A 29 6.09 23.52 -16.78
C VAL A 29 6.38 22.90 -15.41
N LEU A 30 6.95 23.66 -14.47
CA LEU A 30 7.22 23.16 -13.12
C LEU A 30 5.93 22.80 -12.36
N MET A 31 4.88 23.60 -12.52
CA MET A 31 3.59 23.31 -11.91
C MET A 31 2.92 22.08 -12.54
N GLU A 32 3.04 21.89 -13.85
CA GLU A 32 2.57 20.67 -14.54
C GLU A 32 3.32 19.43 -14.07
N ILE A 33 4.65 19.50 -13.92
CA ILE A 33 5.46 18.41 -13.37
C ILE A 33 4.99 18.05 -11.95
N ALA A 34 4.81 19.04 -11.09
CA ALA A 34 4.35 18.83 -9.73
C ALA A 34 2.96 18.15 -9.69
N GLU A 35 2.06 18.55 -10.57
CA GLU A 35 0.71 17.98 -10.65
C GLU A 35 0.71 16.54 -11.18
N VAL A 36 1.52 16.22 -12.19
CA VAL A 36 1.70 14.84 -12.67
C VAL A 36 2.27 13.95 -11.56
N HIS A 37 3.28 14.43 -10.83
CA HIS A 37 3.83 13.70 -9.69
C HIS A 37 2.80 13.48 -8.57
N ARG A 38 1.95 14.49 -8.29
CA ARG A 38 0.88 14.36 -7.30
C ARG A 38 -0.12 13.28 -7.69
N LYS A 39 -0.54 13.21 -8.96
CA LYS A 39 -1.46 12.18 -9.46
C LYS A 39 -0.89 10.77 -9.29
N VAL A 40 0.35 10.56 -9.75
CA VAL A 40 1.04 9.27 -9.61
C VAL A 40 1.22 8.89 -8.14
N TYR A 41 1.53 9.85 -7.27
CA TYR A 41 1.65 9.61 -5.83
C TYR A 41 0.31 9.16 -5.21
N ASN A 42 -0.80 9.80 -5.57
CA ASN A 42 -2.12 9.43 -5.06
C ASN A 42 -2.54 8.03 -5.54
N GLU A 43 -2.32 7.70 -6.82
CA GLU A 43 -2.57 6.37 -7.36
C GLU A 43 -1.73 5.31 -6.63
N LEU A 44 -0.48 5.61 -6.33
CA LEU A 44 0.38 4.73 -5.53
C LEU A 44 -0.16 4.53 -4.11
N GLU A 45 -0.62 5.58 -3.43
CA GLU A 45 -1.20 5.47 -2.10
C GLU A 45 -2.47 4.61 -2.10
N GLU A 46 -3.35 4.78 -3.08
CA GLU A 46 -4.54 3.95 -3.25
C GLU A 46 -4.19 2.49 -3.53
N ASN A 47 -3.18 2.24 -4.38
CA ASN A 47 -2.70 0.89 -4.65
C ASN A 47 -2.11 0.22 -3.41
N LEU A 48 -1.34 0.97 -2.60
CA LEU A 48 -0.77 0.45 -1.35
C LEU A 48 -1.85 0.14 -0.31
N LYS A 49 -2.89 0.98 -0.22
CA LYS A 49 -4.04 0.70 0.65
C LYS A 49 -4.74 -0.59 0.24
N ARG A 50 -5.08 -0.73 -1.04
CA ARG A 50 -5.70 -1.95 -1.57
C ARG A 50 -4.82 -3.18 -1.35
N PHE A 51 -3.52 -3.08 -1.61
CA PHE A 51 -2.59 -4.18 -1.35
C PHE A 51 -2.60 -4.59 0.13
N HIS A 52 -2.58 -3.62 1.05
CA HIS A 52 -2.64 -3.92 2.48
C HIS A 52 -3.96 -4.59 2.87
N GLU A 53 -5.10 -4.04 2.44
CA GLU A 53 -6.43 -4.52 2.83
C GLU A 53 -6.80 -5.84 2.16
N GLU A 54 -6.59 -5.96 0.85
CA GLU A 54 -7.06 -7.11 0.08
C GLU A 54 -6.08 -8.29 0.13
N ILE A 55 -4.78 -8.02 0.32
CA ILE A 55 -3.76 -9.07 0.32
C ILE A 55 -3.24 -9.34 1.74
N ILE A 56 -2.68 -8.33 2.41
CA ILE A 56 -2.01 -8.56 3.71
C ILE A 56 -3.03 -9.00 4.76
N VAL A 57 -4.11 -8.24 4.95
CA VAL A 57 -5.12 -8.55 5.98
C VAL A 57 -5.80 -9.90 5.73
N GLU A 58 -6.18 -10.21 4.49
CA GLU A 58 -6.82 -11.50 4.18
C GLU A 58 -5.86 -12.69 4.33
N LEU A 59 -4.57 -12.53 3.99
CA LEU A 59 -3.55 -13.56 4.24
C LEU A 59 -3.33 -13.80 5.74
N GLU A 60 -3.26 -12.75 6.55
CA GLU A 60 -3.13 -12.86 8.01
C GLU A 60 -4.31 -13.62 8.61
N LYS A 61 -5.54 -13.22 8.24
CA LYS A 61 -6.78 -13.86 8.66
C LYS A 61 -6.84 -15.33 8.24
N LYS A 62 -6.49 -15.64 6.99
CA LYS A 62 -6.48 -17.02 6.47
C LYS A 62 -5.45 -17.87 7.22
N THR A 63 -4.26 -17.34 7.45
CA THR A 63 -3.20 -18.03 8.19
C THR A 63 -3.64 -18.33 9.62
N GLU A 64 -4.26 -17.38 10.32
CA GLU A 64 -4.77 -17.60 11.67
C GLU A 64 -5.85 -18.71 11.72
N MET A 65 -6.78 -18.69 10.76
CA MET A 65 -7.80 -19.74 10.65
C MET A 65 -7.18 -21.11 10.37
N ASP A 66 -6.21 -21.19 9.47
CA ASP A 66 -5.57 -22.44 9.09
C ASP A 66 -4.77 -23.03 10.25
N VAL A 67 -4.09 -22.22 11.07
CA VAL A 67 -3.44 -22.68 12.31
C VAL A 67 -4.44 -23.34 13.25
N LYS A 68 -5.60 -22.71 13.48
CA LYS A 68 -6.65 -23.27 14.35
C LYS A 68 -7.22 -24.56 13.77
N TYR A 69 -7.55 -24.56 12.49
CA TYR A 69 -8.17 -25.69 11.80
C TYR A 69 -7.23 -26.91 11.71
N MET A 70 -5.96 -26.69 11.36
CA MET A 70 -4.95 -27.76 11.32
C MET A 70 -4.69 -28.34 12.71
N THR A 71 -4.60 -27.50 13.73
CA THR A 71 -4.43 -27.97 15.12
C THR A 71 -5.60 -28.84 15.58
N ALA A 72 -6.84 -28.43 15.28
CA ALA A 72 -8.04 -29.19 15.63
C ALA A 72 -8.10 -30.53 14.88
N THR A 73 -7.81 -30.51 13.57
CA THR A 73 -7.83 -31.71 12.73
C THR A 73 -6.75 -32.71 13.15
N PHE A 74 -5.55 -32.22 13.49
CA PHE A 74 -4.47 -33.04 14.02
C PHE A 74 -4.84 -33.71 15.35
N LYS A 75 -5.41 -32.95 16.31
CA LYS A 75 -5.90 -33.50 17.58
C LYS A 75 -6.97 -34.57 17.37
N ARG A 76 -7.93 -34.34 16.47
CA ARG A 76 -8.98 -35.32 16.14
C ARG A 76 -8.36 -36.61 15.60
N TYR A 77 -7.45 -36.49 14.63
CA TYR A 77 -6.73 -37.64 14.08
C TYR A 77 -6.00 -38.44 15.16
N GLN A 78 -5.29 -37.78 16.08
CA GLN A 78 -4.60 -38.44 17.18
C GLN A 78 -5.57 -39.21 18.10
N THR A 79 -6.72 -38.62 18.45
CA THR A 79 -7.72 -39.27 19.31
C THR A 79 -8.34 -40.49 18.62
N GLU A 80 -8.76 -40.35 17.36
CA GLU A 80 -9.33 -41.47 16.59
C GLU A 80 -8.33 -42.61 16.42
N HIS A 81 -7.05 -42.31 16.20
CA HIS A 81 -6.01 -43.32 16.07
C HIS A 81 -5.73 -44.04 17.39
N LYS A 82 -5.71 -43.33 18.53
CA LYS A 82 -5.55 -43.96 19.85
C LYS A 82 -6.71 -44.89 20.19
N LEU A 83 -7.96 -44.44 19.97
CA LEU A 83 -9.16 -45.26 20.22
C LEU A 83 -9.15 -46.57 19.41
N LYS A 84 -8.62 -46.56 18.18
CA LYS A 84 -8.45 -47.76 17.36
C LYS A 84 -7.33 -48.70 17.82
N GLN A 85 -6.33 -48.20 18.56
CA GLN A 85 -5.27 -49.03 19.13
C GLN A 85 -5.69 -49.69 20.44
N ASP A 86 -6.62 -49.05 21.17
CA ASP A 86 -7.14 -49.53 22.45
C ASP A 86 -8.39 -50.45 22.31
N SER A 87 -8.85 -50.72 21.07
CA SER A 87 -9.99 -51.61 20.75
C SER A 87 -9.50 -52.90 20.09
#